data_AF-A0A533B9F4-F1
#
_entry.id   AF-A0A533B9F4-F1
#
_cell.length_a   1.000
_cell.length_b   1.000
_cell.length_c   1.000
_cell.angle_alpha   90.00
_cell.angle_beta   90.00
_cell.angle_gamma   90.00
#
_symmetry.space_group_name_H-M   'P 1'
#
loop_
_entity.id
_entity.type
_entity.pdbx_description
1 polymer ?
#
loop_
_entity_poly.entity_id
_entity_poly.type
_entity_poly.pdbx_seq_one_letter_code
_entity_poly.pdbx_strand_id
1 'polypeptide(L)' 'MPFTLRPYRRFPVQCAVTYNAGPFQGRGIVWNLSCSGWRIAGDLPMCPGETLSLTVTLPNDNASRCP' A
#
# COMPACT_ATOMS: atom_id res chain seq x y z
N MET A 1 -12.17 19.19 14.79
CA MET A 1 -11.32 17.99 14.56
C MET A 1 -9.95 18.32 15.12
N PRO A 2 -9.44 17.57 16.12
CA PRO A 2 -8.10 17.80 16.63
C PRO A 2 -7.06 17.51 15.53
N PHE A 3 -5.92 18.21 15.58
CA PHE A 3 -4.79 17.83 14.74
C PHE A 3 -4.27 16.47 15.23
N THR A 4 -3.97 15.56 14.31
CA THR A 4 -3.40 14.25 14.64
C THR A 4 -2.12 14.05 13.85
N LEU A 5 -1.00 13.92 14.56
CA LEU A 5 0.26 13.57 13.94
C LEU A 5 0.25 12.08 13.57
N ARG A 6 0.85 11.75 12.42
CA ARG A 6 1.02 10.36 12.02
C ARG A 6 2.10 9.73 12.90
N PRO A 7 1.84 8.58 13.55
CA PRO A 7 2.83 7.93 14.41
C PRO A 7 3.99 7.32 13.61
N TYR A 8 3.82 7.07 12.31
CA TYR A 8 4.82 6.44 11.46
C TYR A 8 5.13 7.27 10.22
N ARG A 9 6.42 7.30 9.85
CA ARG A 9 6.88 7.84 8.57
C ARG A 9 6.37 6.96 7.43
N ARG A 10 6.02 7.59 6.31
CA ARG A 10 5.71 6.90 5.05
C ARG A 10 6.97 6.81 4.20
N PHE A 11 7.33 5.61 3.80
CA PHE A 11 8.43 5.34 2.88
C PHE A 11 7.90 5.31 1.45
N PRO A 12 8.50 6.05 0.51
CA PRO A 12 8.14 5.98 -0.90
C PRO A 12 8.52 4.61 -1.44
N VAL A 13 7.53 3.92 -2.01
CA VAL A 13 7.71 2.62 -2.67
C VAL A 13 6.78 2.65 -3.87
N GLN A 14 7.33 2.44 -5.07
CA GLN A 14 6.54 2.32 -6.30
C GLN A 14 6.59 0.87 -6.76
N CYS A 15 5.65 0.05 -6.28
CA CYS A 15 5.57 -1.36 -6.67
C CYS A 15 4.15 -1.75 -7.09
N ALA A 16 4.08 -2.76 -7.94
CA ALA A 16 2.81 -3.33 -8.38
C ALA A 16 2.16 -4.09 -7.21
N VAL A 17 0.83 -3.96 -7.10
CA VAL A 17 0.01 -4.67 -6.14
C VAL A 17 -1.19 -5.28 -6.84
N THR A 18 -1.53 -6.51 -6.45
CA THR A 18 -2.87 -7.06 -6.67
C THR A 18 -3.62 -7.05 -5.36
N TYR A 19 -4.90 -6.73 -5.40
CA TYR A 19 -5.75 -6.72 -4.21
C TYR A 19 -7.03 -7.49 -4.47
N ASN A 20 -7.45 -8.27 -3.48
CA ASN A 20 -8.67 -9.05 -3.54
C ASN A 20 -9.71 -8.44 -2.60
N ALA A 21 -10.87 -8.10 -3.16
CA ALA A 21 -12.05 -7.57 -2.49
C ALA A 21 -13.19 -8.58 -2.64
N GLY A 22 -13.18 -9.62 -1.81
CA GLY A 22 -14.13 -10.74 -1.94
C GLY A 22 -13.97 -11.45 -3.31
N PRO A 23 -15.00 -11.46 -4.19
CA PRO A 23 -14.92 -12.10 -5.50
C PRO A 23 -14.15 -11.29 -6.55
N PHE A 24 -13.83 -10.02 -6.27
CA PHE A 24 -13.16 -9.15 -7.23
C PHE A 24 -11.67 -9.10 -6.97
N GLN A 25 -10.88 -9.14 -8.04
CA GLN A 25 -9.45 -8.91 -8.01
C GLN A 25 -9.12 -7.68 -8.85
N GLY A 26 -8.45 -6.72 -8.22
CA GLY A 26 -7.94 -5.52 -8.89
C GLY A 26 -6.43 -5.44 -8.86
N ARG A 27 -5.91 -4.49 -9.62
CA ARG A 27 -4.48 -4.19 -9.74
C ARG A 27 -4.23 -2.73 -9.46
N GLY A 28 -3.01 -2.43 -9.03
CA GLY A 28 -2.67 -1.06 -8.71
C GLY A 28 -1.18 -0.86 -8.48
N ILE A 29 -0.89 0.36 -8.07
CA ILE A 29 0.45 0.80 -7.67
C ILE A 29 0.39 1.23 -6.21
N VAL A 30 1.23 0.61 -5.38
CA VAL A 30 1.58 1.19 -4.09
C VAL A 30 2.49 2.37 -4.37
N TRP A 31 2.20 3.52 -3.76
CA TRP A 31 3.01 4.73 -3.88
C TRP A 31 3.89 4.96 -2.65
N ASN A 32 3.41 4.50 -1.49
CA ASN A 32 4.15 4.55 -0.23
C ASN A 32 3.47 3.69 0.82
N LEU A 33 4.26 3.27 1.80
CA LEU A 33 3.82 2.44 2.91
C LEU A 33 4.41 2.92 4.24
N SER A 34 3.77 2.54 5.32
CA SER A 34 4.18 2.78 6.71
C SER A 34 3.75 1.58 7.54
N CYS A 35 4.26 1.47 8.77
CA CYS A 35 3.92 0.36 9.66
C CYS A 35 2.41 0.19 9.88
N SER A 36 1.62 1.26 9.78
CA SER A 36 0.18 1.23 10.01
C SER A 36 -0.67 1.42 8.75
N GLY A 37 -0.08 1.45 7.55
CA GLY A 37 -0.90 1.65 6.35
C GLY A 37 -0.16 1.95 5.06
N TRP A 38 -0.88 1.77 3.96
CA TRP A 38 -0.40 1.80 2.57
C TRP A 38 -1.18 2.86 1.78
N ARG A 39 -0.60 3.43 0.72
CA ARG A 39 -1.32 4.27 -0.25
C ARG A 39 -1.27 3.55 -1.58
N ILE A 40 -2.44 3.19 -2.07
CA ILE A 40 -2.61 2.43 -3.30
C ILE A 40 -3.45 3.26 -4.27
N ALA A 41 -3.05 3.30 -5.53
CA ALA A 41 -3.92 3.67 -6.63
C ALA A 41 -4.32 2.40 -7.35
N GLY A 42 -5.61 2.03 -7.26
CA GLY A 42 -6.17 0.84 -7.88
C GLY A 42 -7.05 1.15 -9.08
N ASP A 43 -7.38 0.11 -9.83
CA ASP A 43 -8.24 0.12 -11.01
C ASP A 43 -9.74 -0.14 -10.72
N LEU A 44 -10.08 -0.58 -9.51
CA LEU A 44 -11.46 -0.87 -9.09
C LEU A 44 -11.92 0.13 -8.01
N PRO A 45 -13.20 0.52 -8.02
CA PRO A 45 -13.77 1.34 -6.96
C PRO A 45 -13.85 0.54 -5.65
N MET A 46 -13.47 1.18 -4.54
CA MET A 46 -13.46 0.59 -3.20
C MET A 46 -14.31 1.42 -2.24
N CYS A 47 -14.96 0.76 -1.28
CA CYS A 47 -15.72 1.43 -0.24
C CYS A 47 -14.88 1.59 1.04
N PRO A 48 -14.98 2.73 1.75
CA PRO A 48 -14.38 2.86 3.07
C PRO A 48 -14.86 1.76 4.03
N GLY A 49 -13.92 1.13 4.73
CA GLY A 49 -14.21 0.04 5.67
C GLY A 49 -14.14 -1.37 5.06
N GLU A 50 -13.94 -1.49 3.75
CA GLU A 50 -13.69 -2.80 3.13
C GLU A 50 -12.35 -3.40 3.55
N THR A 51 -12.36 -4.71 3.80
CA THR A 51 -11.16 -5.48 4.09
C THR A 51 -10.61 -6.07 2.79
N LEU A 52 -9.35 -5.73 2.48
CA LEU A 52 -8.67 -6.18 1.27
C LEU A 52 -7.46 -7.04 1.63
N SER A 53 -7.27 -8.12 0.87
CA SER A 53 -6.03 -8.89 0.89
C SER A 53 -5.11 -8.39 -0.20
N LEU A 54 -3.92 -7.91 0.18
CA LEU A 54 -2.93 -7.35 -0.75
C LEU A 54 -1.85 -8.38 -1.05
N THR A 55 -1.47 -8.51 -2.31
CA THR A 55 -0.27 -9.23 -2.75
C THR A 55 0.65 -8.24 -3.45
N VAL A 56 1.84 -8.08 -2.89
CA VAL A 56 2.85 -7.12 -3.35
C VAL A 56 4.15 -7.85 -3.59
N THR A 57 4.77 -7.56 -4.74
CA THR A 57 6.15 -7.95 -5.01
C THR A 57 7.01 -6.74 -4.72
N LEU A 58 7.73 -6.78 -3.61
CA LEU A 58 8.73 -5.75 -3.33
C LEU A 58 9.92 -5.97 -4.27
N PRO A 59 10.52 -4.89 -4.80
CA PRO A 59 11.79 -5.02 -5.51
C PRO A 59 12.79 -5.67 -4.55
N ASN A 60 13.30 -6.83 -4.94
CA ASN A 60 14.26 -7.57 -4.13
C ASN A 60 15.61 -6.87 -4.29
N ASP A 61 15.86 -5.90 -3.42
CA ASP A 61 17.07 -5.11 -3.47
C ASP A 61 18.10 -5.72 -2.51
N ASN A 62 18.89 -6.65 -3.06
CA ASN A 62 20.24 -6.90 -2.58
C ASN A 62 21.13 -5.62 -2.62
N ALA A 63 20.61 -4.45 -3.03
CA ALA A 63 21.21 -3.15 -2.82
C ALA A 63 20.45 -2.22 -1.84
N SER A 64 19.92 -2.74 -0.73
CA SER A 64 19.75 -1.89 0.46
C SER A 64 21.11 -1.59 1.11
N ARG A 65 21.88 -0.73 0.43
CA ARG A 65 22.93 0.08 1.04
C ARG A 65 22.24 1.07 1.96
N CYS A 66 22.12 0.71 3.23
CA CYS A 66 21.88 1.68 4.31
C CYS A 66 23.16 2.51 4.49
N PRO A 67 23.13 3.85 4.38
CA PRO A 67 24.09 4.69 5.10
C PRO A 67 23.78 4.72 6.60
#